data_AF-A0A225VQI0-F1
#
_entry.id   AF-A0A225VQI0-F1
#
_cell.length_a   1.000
_cell.length_b   1.000
_cell.length_c   1.000
_cell.angle_alpha   90.00
_cell.angle_beta   90.00
_cell.angle_gamma   90.00
#
_symmetry.space_group_name_H-M   'P 1'
#
loop_
_entity.id
_entity.type
_entity.pdbx_description
1 polymer ?
#
loop_
_entity_poly.entity_id
_entity_poly.type
_entity_poly.pdbx_seq_one_letter_code
_entity_poly.pdbx_strand_id
1 'polypeptide(L)'
;MRVLRWWDTRAIHMLSMGGSLELGRILRRDKLSGEQHEVVCPRIVKGYQTYMGVDVYNQLQLQSFASSTKFLRVVDLAIIYAYIVHNAGRHAANYSKLKHVKVLKQLHLALCDAL
;
A
#
# COMPACT_ATOMS: atom_id res chain seq x y z
N MET A 1 -6.74 -8.19 -24.78
CA MET A 1 -5.49 -7.49 -24.39
C MET A 1 -5.46 -6.13 -25.08
N ARG A 2 -5.20 -5.03 -24.37
CA ARG A 2 -5.15 -3.67 -24.92
C ARG A 2 -3.85 -2.98 -24.50
N VAL A 3 -3.30 -2.19 -25.41
CA VAL A 3 -2.15 -1.31 -25.15
C VAL A 3 -2.64 0.13 -25.21
N LEU A 4 -2.34 0.90 -24.16
CA LEU A 4 -2.61 2.32 -24.08
C LEU A 4 -1.27 3.06 -24.00
N ARG A 5 -1.15 4.15 -24.74
CA ARG A 5 -0.12 5.16 -24.52
C ARG A 5 -0.77 6.40 -23.93
N TRP A 6 -0.36 6.77 -22.72
CA TRP A 6 -0.80 8.00 -22.06
C TRP A 6 0.38 8.99 -21.98
N TRP A 7 0.11 10.27 -22.23
CA TRP A 7 1.11 11.32 -22.24
C TRP A 7 0.78 12.35 -21.16
N ASP A 8 1.70 12.50 -20.22
CA ASP A 8 1.67 13.54 -19.18
C ASP A 8 2.97 14.36 -19.28
N THR A 9 3.93 14.20 -18.37
CA THR A 9 5.29 14.75 -18.53
C THR A 9 6.18 13.90 -19.45
N ARG A 10 5.88 12.60 -19.53
CA ARG A 10 6.55 11.60 -20.39
C ARG A 10 5.51 10.60 -20.89
N ALA A 11 5.80 9.93 -22.00
CA ALA A 11 4.98 8.83 -22.49
C ALA A 11 5.03 7.63 -21.54
N ILE A 12 3.86 7.16 -21.11
CA ILE A 12 3.67 5.93 -20.36
C ILE A 12 2.92 4.94 -21.25
N HIS A 13 3.48 3.74 -21.42
CA HIS A 13 2.83 2.64 -22.12
C HIS A 13 2.26 1.67 -21.08
N MET A 14 0.97 1.40 -21.15
CA MET A 14 0.28 0.47 -20.28
C MET A 14 -0.30 -0.68 -21.09
N LEU A 15 0.03 -1.90 -20.69
CA LEU A 15 -0.60 -3.12 -21.17
C LEU A 15 -1.64 -3.55 -20.15
N SER A 16 -2.85 -3.87 -20.58
CA SER A 16 -3.83 -4.50 -19.70
C SER A 16 -4.70 -5.53 -20.41
N MET A 17 -5.06 -6.56 -19.64
CA MET A 17 -6.00 -7.60 -20.04
C MET A 17 -7.47 -7.14 -19.91
N GLY A 18 -7.74 -6.09 -19.13
CA GLY A 18 -9.06 -5.49 -18.93
C GLY A 18 -9.01 -4.09 -18.31
N GLY A 19 -10.08 -3.31 -18.44
CA GLY A 19 -10.16 -1.96 -17.86
C GLY A 19 -10.81 -0.93 -18.78
N SER A 20 -11.36 0.12 -18.18
CA SER A 20 -12.03 1.20 -18.90
C SER A 20 -11.04 2.22 -19.44
N LEU A 21 -11.28 2.66 -20.68
CA LEU A 21 -10.59 3.77 -21.34
C LEU A 21 -11.26 5.12 -21.08
N GLU A 22 -12.36 5.13 -20.32
CA GLU A 22 -13.00 6.38 -19.91
C GLU A 22 -11.99 7.31 -19.26
N LEU A 23 -12.14 8.59 -19.52
CA LEU A 23 -11.33 9.61 -18.90
C LEU A 23 -11.70 9.71 -17.42
N GLY A 24 -10.69 9.59 -16.58
CA GLY A 24 -10.73 9.90 -15.17
C GLY A 24 -9.79 11.05 -14.86
N ARG A 25 -9.71 11.37 -13.57
CA ARG A 25 -8.80 12.37 -13.03
C ARG A 25 -8.00 11.77 -11.88
N ILE A 26 -6.72 12.08 -11.85
CA ILE A 26 -5.79 11.72 -10.77
C ILE A 26 -5.16 12.99 -10.21
N LEU A 27 -4.96 13.00 -8.89
CA LEU A 27 -4.17 14.04 -8.23
C LEU A 27 -2.71 13.64 -8.28
N ARG A 28 -1.88 14.49 -8.88
CA ARG A 28 -0.44 14.31 -8.93
C ARG A 28 0.23 15.40 -8.14
N ARG A 29 1.16 15.01 -7.27
CA ARG A 29 1.98 15.94 -6.51
C ARG A 29 3.20 16.35 -7.33
N ASP A 30 3.43 17.64 -7.48
CA ASP A 30 4.69 18.17 -7.97
C ASP A 30 5.80 17.85 -6.94
N LYS A 31 6.94 17.36 -7.43
CA LYS A 31 8.06 16.95 -6.56
C LYS A 31 8.83 18.15 -6.00
N LEU A 32 8.79 19.30 -6.66
CA LEU A 32 9.55 20.50 -6.30
C LEU A 32 8.72 21.46 -5.46
N SER A 33 7.46 21.71 -5.85
CA SER A 33 6.57 22.63 -5.11
C SER A 33 5.70 21.94 -4.06
N GLY A 34 5.50 20.63 -4.17
CA GLY A 34 4.58 19.87 -3.31
C GLY A 34 3.10 20.11 -3.60
N GLU A 35 2.77 20.97 -4.57
CA GLU A 35 1.40 21.27 -5.00
C GLU A 35 0.76 20.06 -5.69
N GLN A 36 -0.55 19.92 -5.50
CA GLN A 36 -1.31 18.86 -6.15
C GLN A 36 -2.04 19.43 -7.36
N HIS A 37 -1.78 18.85 -8.53
CA HIS A 37 -2.47 19.18 -9.77
C HIS A 37 -3.33 18.01 -10.22
N GLU A 38 -4.51 18.34 -10.70
CA GLU A 38 -5.43 17.35 -11.24
C GLU A 38 -5.10 17.10 -12.72
N VAL A 39 -4.73 15.87 -13.04
CA VAL A 39 -4.34 15.45 -14.40
C VAL A 39 -5.39 14.50 -14.95
N VAL A 40 -5.83 14.76 -16.18
CA VAL A 40 -6.73 13.88 -16.92
C VAL A 40 -5.97 12.63 -17.34
N CYS A 41 -6.43 11.46 -16.90
CA CYS A 41 -5.83 10.19 -17.27
C CYS A 41 -6.91 9.14 -17.55
N PRO A 42 -6.66 8.16 -18.42
CA PRO A 42 -7.55 7.03 -18.60
C PRO A 42 -7.78 6.27 -17.28
N ARG A 43 -8.99 5.78 -17.04
CA ARG A 43 -9.36 5.08 -15.78
C ARG A 43 -8.45 3.91 -15.44
N ILE A 44 -7.91 3.23 -16.46
CA ILE A 44 -6.87 2.20 -16.30
C ILE A 44 -5.62 2.73 -15.56
N VAL A 45 -5.16 3.95 -15.86
CA VAL A 45 -4.02 4.60 -15.19
C VAL A 45 -4.38 4.89 -13.74
N LYS A 46 -5.58 5.43 -13.50
CA LYS A 46 -6.10 5.68 -12.15
C LYS A 46 -6.21 4.40 -11.32
N GLY A 47 -6.72 3.33 -11.91
CA GLY A 47 -6.79 2.02 -11.27
C GLY A 47 -5.41 1.50 -10.92
N TYR A 48 -4.47 1.55 -11.87
CA TYR A 48 -3.09 1.16 -11.62
C TYR A 48 -2.47 1.93 -10.43
N GLN A 49 -2.59 3.25 -10.39
CA GLN A 49 -2.10 4.06 -9.26
C GLN A 49 -2.76 3.67 -7.93
N THR A 50 -4.05 3.33 -7.94
CA THR A 50 -4.81 2.96 -6.73
C THR A 50 -4.42 1.57 -6.20
N TYR A 51 -4.20 0.61 -7.10
CA TYR A 51 -3.99 -0.80 -6.76
C TYR A 51 -2.52 -1.21 -6.72
N MET A 52 -1.60 -0.42 -7.30
CA MET A 52 -0.16 -0.59 -7.13
C MET A 52 0.28 -0.11 -5.74
N GLY A 53 -0.12 -0.86 -4.72
CA GLY A 53 0.17 -0.62 -3.31
C GLY A 53 1.47 -1.25 -2.82
N VAL A 54 2.32 -1.77 -3.71
CA VAL A 54 3.62 -2.37 -3.34
C VAL A 54 4.48 -1.37 -2.57
N ASP A 55 4.38 -0.07 -2.90
CA ASP A 55 5.08 0.98 -2.17
C ASP A 55 4.59 1.16 -0.73
N VAL A 56 3.31 0.93 -0.44
CA VAL A 56 2.77 1.01 0.94
C VAL A 56 3.28 -0.16 1.77
N TYR A 57 3.34 -1.35 1.18
CA TYR A 57 3.89 -2.53 1.83
C TYR A 57 5.39 -2.35 2.12
N ASN A 58 6.16 -1.90 1.12
CA ASN A 58 7.58 -1.61 1.28
C ASN A 58 7.83 -0.48 2.29
N GLN A 59 6.96 0.53 2.36
CA GLN A 59 7.10 1.62 3.33
C GLN A 59 6.86 1.15 4.77
N LEU A 60 5.90 0.25 5.01
CA LEU A 60 5.70 -0.39 6.31
C LEU A 60 6.89 -1.28 6.69
N GLN A 61 7.44 -2.01 5.72
CA GLN A 61 8.64 -2.82 5.92
C GLN A 61 9.87 -1.97 6.25
N LEU A 62 10.06 -0.81 5.59
CA LEU A 62 11.16 0.11 5.91
C LEU A 62 11.00 0.78 7.29
N GLN A 63 9.78 0.89 7.81
CA GLN A 63 9.51 1.39 9.17
C GLN A 63 9.68 0.31 10.24
N SER A 64 9.64 -0.98 9.87
CA SER A 64 9.91 -2.11 10.76
C SER A 64 11.36 -2.55 10.60
N PHE A 65 12.24 -1.98 11.43
CA PHE A 65 13.59 -2.47 11.74
C PHE A 65 14.36 -3.17 10.60
N ALA A 66 15.06 -2.36 9.80
CA ALA A 66 16.06 -2.85 8.86
C ALA A 66 17.28 -3.44 9.60
N SER A 67 17.22 -4.72 9.98
CA SER A 67 18.37 -5.49 10.46
C SER A 67 18.62 -6.73 9.60
N SER A 68 19.89 -6.96 9.35
CA SER A 68 20.53 -7.66 8.22
C SER A 68 20.44 -9.19 8.24
N THR A 69 19.31 -9.78 8.60
CA THR A 69 19.11 -11.24 8.47
C THR A 69 17.80 -11.57 7.75
N LYS A 70 17.87 -12.52 6.80
CA LYS A 70 16.71 -13.00 6.03
C LYS A 70 15.57 -13.46 6.95
N PHE A 71 15.89 -13.92 8.15
CA PHE A 71 14.94 -14.35 9.17
C PHE A 71 14.11 -13.20 9.74
N LEU A 72 14.74 -12.08 10.11
CA LEU A 72 14.02 -10.91 10.65
C LEU A 72 13.03 -10.35 9.63
N ARG A 73 13.37 -10.36 8.34
CA ARG A 73 12.43 -9.98 7.27
C ARG A 73 11.18 -10.86 7.20
N VAL A 74 11.28 -12.14 7.54
CA VAL A 74 10.13 -13.06 7.61
C VAL A 74 9.31 -12.78 8.86
N VAL A 75 9.97 -12.50 9.98
CA VAL A 75 9.30 -12.08 11.22
C VAL A 75 8.55 -10.76 11.01
N ASP A 76 9.15 -9.76 10.38
CA ASP A 76 8.50 -8.49 10.04
C ASP A 76 7.28 -8.70 9.13
N LEU A 77 7.40 -9.55 8.10
CA LEU A 77 6.29 -9.93 7.23
C LEU A 77 5.15 -10.60 8.02
N ALA A 78 5.48 -11.55 8.91
CA ALA A 78 4.51 -12.24 9.76
C ALA A 78 3.81 -11.28 10.72
N ILE A 79 4.54 -10.33 11.30
CA ILE A 79 4.00 -9.28 12.17
C ILE A 79 3.00 -8.39 11.40
N ILE A 80 3.36 -7.96 10.18
CA ILE A 80 2.47 -7.15 9.33
C ILE A 80 1.21 -7.94 8.97
N TYR A 81 1.33 -9.22 8.60
CA TYR A 81 0.18 -10.07 8.33
C TYR A 81 -0.72 -10.24 9.55
N ALA A 82 -0.14 -10.49 10.74
CA ALA A 82 -0.90 -10.59 11.98
C ALA A 82 -1.66 -9.30 12.29
N TYR A 83 -1.05 -8.14 12.06
CA TYR A 83 -1.71 -6.83 12.21
C TYR A 83 -2.89 -6.64 11.23
N ILE A 84 -2.74 -7.07 9.98
CA ILE A 84 -3.81 -6.99 8.97
C ILE A 84 -4.98 -7.89 9.38
N VAL A 85 -4.70 -9.14 9.73
CA VAL A 85 -5.74 -10.12 10.14
C VAL A 85 -6.44 -9.67 11.42
N HIS A 86 -5.70 -9.17 12.42
CA HIS A 86 -6.26 -8.67 13.66
C HIS A 86 -7.24 -7.50 13.41
N ASN A 87 -6.86 -6.54 12.57
CA ASN A 87 -7.75 -5.43 12.23
C ASN A 87 -8.91 -5.85 11.33
N ALA A 88 -8.75 -6.84 10.45
CA ALA A 88 -9.85 -7.38 9.66
C ALA A 88 -10.90 -8.05 10.57
N GLY A 89 -10.47 -8.83 11.56
CA GLY A 89 -11.35 -9.41 12.59
C GLY A 89 -12.05 -8.35 13.43
N ARG A 90 -11.33 -7.30 13.86
CA ARG A 90 -11.92 -6.15 14.55
C ARG A 90 -12.99 -5.46 13.71
N HIS A 91 -12.71 -5.25 12.43
CA HIS A 91 -13.65 -4.62 11.50
C HIS A 91 -14.91 -5.48 11.32
N ALA A 92 -14.76 -6.80 11.18
CA ALA A 92 -15.89 -7.73 11.12
C ALA A 92 -16.75 -7.70 12.40
N ALA A 93 -16.13 -7.43 13.56
CA ALA A 93 -16.81 -7.27 14.84
C ALA A 93 -17.24 -5.81 15.14
N ASN A 94 -17.25 -4.91 14.15
CA ASN A 94 -17.62 -3.49 14.28
C ASN A 94 -16.77 -2.66 15.25
N TYR A 95 -15.54 -3.09 15.54
CA TYR A 95 -14.58 -2.30 16.30
C TYR A 95 -13.72 -1.42 15.38
N SER A 96 -13.24 -0.29 15.93
CA SER A 96 -12.36 0.63 15.21
C SER A 96 -11.01 -0.01 14.82
N LYS A 97 -10.24 0.59 13.91
CA LYS A 97 -8.88 0.12 13.60
C LYS A 97 -7.91 0.44 14.75
N LEU A 98 -7.09 -0.52 15.19
CA LEU A 98 -5.99 -0.23 16.11
C LEU A 98 -4.76 0.26 15.35
N LYS A 99 -4.03 1.20 15.96
CA LYS A 99 -2.72 1.64 15.46
C LYS A 99 -1.70 0.50 15.61
N HIS A 100 -0.81 0.36 14.63
CA HIS A 100 0.24 -0.67 14.58
C HIS A 100 1.00 -0.82 15.91
N VAL A 101 1.44 0.30 16.50
CA VAL A 101 2.18 0.30 17.78
C VAL A 101 1.38 -0.32 18.93
N LYS A 102 0.05 -0.14 18.98
CA LYS A 102 -0.77 -0.73 20.04
C LYS A 102 -0.86 -2.26 19.88
N VAL A 103 -1.04 -2.74 18.65
CA VAL A 103 -1.09 -4.18 18.34
C VAL A 103 0.26 -4.83 18.63
N LEU A 104 1.37 -4.18 18.28
CA LEU A 104 2.71 -4.68 18.61
C LEU A 104 2.95 -4.79 20.11
N LYS A 105 2.52 -3.80 20.91
CA LYS A 105 2.63 -3.88 22.38
C LYS A 105 1.82 -5.04 22.95
N GLN A 106 0.61 -5.25 22.47
CA GLN A 106 -0.23 -6.38 22.88
C GLN A 106 0.40 -7.72 22.49
N LEU A 107 0.95 -7.81 21.27
CA LEU A 107 1.65 -8.99 20.79
C LEU A 107 2.89 -9.29 21.62
N HIS A 108 3.68 -8.27 21.97
CA HIS A 108 4.87 -8.41 22.81
C HIS A 108 4.51 -8.94 24.21
N LEU A 109 3.49 -8.37 24.85
CA LEU A 109 3.01 -8.85 26.15
C LEU A 109 2.55 -10.32 26.06
N ALA A 110 1.72 -10.65 25.07
CA ALA A 110 1.23 -12.01 24.88
C ALA A 110 2.35 -13.03 24.61
N LEU A 111 3.43 -12.64 23.92
CA LEU A 111 4.58 -13.50 23.67
C LEU A 111 5.50 -13.64 24.88
N CYS A 112 5.67 -12.58 25.66
CA CYS A 112 6.47 -12.61 26.89
C CYS A 112 5.77 -13.36 28.03
N ASP A 113 4.44 -13.32 28.10
CA ASP A 113 3.66 -14.05 29.09
C ASP A 113 3.49 -15.55 28.75
N ALA A 114 3.71 -15.93 27.48
CA ALA A 114 3.59 -17.30 26.99
C ALA A 114 4.91 -18.10 27.01
N LEU A 115 6.03 -17.44 27.32
CA LEU A 115 7.37 -18.02 27.48
C LEU A 115 7.71 -18.19 28.96
#